data_AF-A0A956KGP2-F1
#
_entry.id   AF-A0A956KGP2-F1
#
_cell.length_a   1.000
_cell.length_b   1.000
_cell.length_c   1.000
_cell.angle_alpha   90.00
_cell.angle_beta   90.00
_cell.angle_gamma   90.00
#
_symmetry.space_group_name_H-M   'P 1'
#
loop_
_entity.id
_entity.type
_entity.pdbx_description
1 polymer ?
#
loop_
_entity_poly.entity_id
_entity_poly.type
_entity_poly.pdbx_seq_one_letter_code
_entity_poly.pdbx_strand_id
1 'polypeptide(L)'
;MFSDPRVRLALLVALLGSGCGDDVVSTATDTDATTDATSESTEAPTTTPGTGSSEATTAGSETMGETTGTTTSETESTSDETTASTTDVSTTATTDETTETTATTDEPTETTDAPTTETTGDEELCGDGVDDDDDGEIDEGCPCALDETQPCYPFPEGDVGACQPGVQSCAGDTWGPCEGAIGPSDELCDGLDNNCDDAVDETCVCQIDEVGPCYPGPEGTADVGICMSGTQTCEVMDGEASWGPCMDFVLPEPADACNDGIDNNCDGLVDVQEESLGSCAMEPVEPPKTCTNDQLNPDLGGLSKTAFSYTGADQGWLVPGGVTSVWVKLWGAGGGSWDAQQGGPGGGGGFAIANLSVTPGEMLTVVVGGRGEDSFSQMTIYGGGGHGGFFAGNGGGRSALRRGVNELATAGGGGGAGGCNVPQPCPAGGAGGGPIGEDGEDPPIGDMTYGTKGFGATHACGGAGGTTTCGCTLQQGMGGGGSQFQGGVTIMSAPGQGGGGGGGGFFGGGSGGGDCGGNTGGGGGGGSSYVEAQAGCVVAGTGATAANSADLDHPPGIGNGGAPGNDGNPGRVVIYY
;
A
#
# COMPACT_ATOMS: atom_id res chain seq x y z
N MET A 1 21.55 -46.24 -0.82
CA MET A 1 20.83 -45.47 -1.85
C MET A 1 19.56 -44.95 -1.16
N PHE A 2 19.24 -43.67 -1.18
CA PHE A 2 19.84 -42.56 -1.94
C PHE A 2 20.56 -41.55 -1.02
N SER A 3 21.40 -40.69 -1.62
CA SER A 3 22.23 -39.71 -0.92
C SER A 3 22.19 -38.35 -1.64
N ASP A 4 21.00 -37.99 -2.12
CA ASP A 4 20.77 -36.78 -2.91
C ASP A 4 19.93 -35.77 -2.10
N PRO A 5 20.44 -34.55 -1.82
CA PRO A 5 19.69 -33.54 -1.08
C PRO A 5 18.44 -33.04 -1.82
N ARG A 6 18.37 -33.16 -3.16
CA ARG A 6 17.21 -32.71 -3.96
C ARG A 6 15.94 -33.51 -3.66
N VAL A 7 16.09 -34.76 -3.21
CA VAL A 7 14.96 -35.61 -2.78
C VAL A 7 14.40 -35.17 -1.42
N ARG A 8 15.17 -34.48 -0.58
CA ARG A 8 14.64 -33.85 0.65
C ARG A 8 13.80 -32.62 0.33
N LEU A 9 14.25 -31.80 -0.62
CA LEU A 9 13.52 -30.59 -1.03
C LEU A 9 12.12 -30.93 -1.55
N ALA A 10 12.00 -31.97 -2.39
CA ALA A 10 10.71 -32.46 -2.90
C ALA A 10 9.75 -33.05 -1.84
N LEU A 11 10.25 -33.39 -0.63
CA LEU A 11 9.43 -33.89 0.47
C LEU A 11 9.09 -32.79 1.51
N LEU A 12 9.92 -31.73 1.59
CA LEU A 12 9.70 -30.61 2.50
C LEU A 12 8.71 -29.57 1.93
N VAL A 13 8.69 -29.38 0.61
CA VAL A 13 7.72 -28.52 -0.10
C VAL A 13 6.27 -29.02 0.05
N ALA A 14 6.07 -30.30 0.42
CA ALA A 14 4.75 -30.86 0.71
C ALA A 14 4.23 -30.60 2.14
N LEU A 15 4.99 -29.90 2.99
CA LEU A 15 4.68 -29.69 4.41
C LEU A 15 4.61 -28.21 4.83
N LEU A 16 4.80 -27.26 3.89
CA LEU A 16 4.76 -25.82 4.15
C LEU A 16 3.61 -25.10 3.41
N GLY A 17 2.68 -25.85 2.81
CA GLY A 17 1.45 -25.32 2.20
C GLY A 17 0.22 -25.39 3.12
N SER A 18 0.33 -25.97 4.32
CA SER A 18 -0.80 -26.30 5.20
C SER A 18 -0.96 -25.33 6.37
N GLY A 19 -1.09 -24.02 6.08
CA GLY A 19 -1.37 -23.03 7.13
C GLY A 19 -2.76 -23.19 7.77
N CYS A 20 -3.74 -23.73 7.02
CA CYS A 20 -5.14 -23.79 7.42
C CYS A 20 -5.79 -25.13 7.02
N GLY A 21 -5.89 -26.07 7.98
CA GLY A 21 -6.63 -27.34 7.79
C GLY A 21 -6.34 -28.47 8.79
N ASP A 22 -5.14 -28.55 9.36
CA ASP A 22 -4.66 -29.78 10.02
C ASP A 22 -5.09 -29.99 11.49
N ASP A 23 -5.74 -29.01 12.14
CA ASP A 23 -6.00 -29.02 13.59
C ASP A 23 -7.17 -29.94 14.05
N VAL A 24 -7.71 -30.80 13.16
CA VAL A 24 -8.93 -31.60 13.42
C VAL A 24 -8.81 -33.10 13.07
N VAL A 25 -7.61 -33.70 13.09
CA VAL A 25 -7.46 -35.18 13.01
C VAL A 25 -6.43 -35.74 14.01
N SER A 26 -6.82 -35.95 15.27
CA SER A 26 -6.03 -36.78 16.19
C SER A 26 -6.80 -37.48 17.34
N THR A 27 -8.02 -38.00 17.09
CA THR A 27 -8.64 -38.99 18.01
C THR A 27 -9.24 -40.16 17.25
N ALA A 28 -8.97 -41.38 17.75
CA ALA A 28 -9.31 -42.68 17.14
C ALA A 28 -8.59 -42.95 15.79
N THR A 29 -8.03 -44.13 15.48
CA THR A 29 -7.94 -45.43 16.19
C THR A 29 -6.58 -46.08 15.92
N ASP A 30 -6.06 -46.89 16.85
CA ASP A 30 -6.05 -48.35 16.62
C ASP A 30 -5.94 -49.14 17.95
N THR A 31 -6.19 -50.45 17.90
CA THR A 31 -6.16 -51.38 19.03
C THR A 31 -5.38 -52.65 18.67
N ASP A 32 -4.90 -53.37 19.69
CA ASP A 32 -4.35 -54.72 19.64
C ASP A 32 -2.93 -54.89 19.05
N ALA A 33 -1.94 -54.81 19.93
CA ALA A 33 -0.69 -55.55 19.83
C ALA A 33 -0.34 -56.17 21.19
N THR A 34 -0.75 -57.42 21.42
CA THR A 34 -0.50 -58.14 22.69
C THR A 34 0.97 -58.55 22.90
N THR A 35 1.56 -58.17 24.05
CA THR A 35 2.36 -59.09 24.90
C THR A 35 2.59 -58.55 26.32
N ASP A 36 1.98 -59.24 27.29
CA ASP A 36 2.55 -59.67 28.58
C ASP A 36 3.50 -58.75 29.39
N ALA A 37 2.96 -58.12 30.45
CA ALA A 37 3.63 -58.04 31.76
C ALA A 37 2.64 -57.76 32.92
N THR A 38 2.79 -58.56 33.99
CA THR A 38 2.34 -58.41 35.40
C THR A 38 2.26 -56.98 35.99
N SER A 39 1.46 -56.64 37.01
CA SER A 39 0.37 -57.33 37.76
C SER A 39 -0.18 -56.39 38.87
N GLU A 40 -1.36 -56.71 39.45
CA GLU A 40 -1.97 -56.05 40.64
C GLU A 40 -2.43 -54.58 40.46
N SER A 41 -3.48 -54.08 41.13
CA SER A 41 -4.51 -54.74 41.96
C SER A 41 -5.86 -53.98 41.89
N THR A 42 -6.92 -54.59 42.40
CA THR A 42 -8.30 -54.06 42.41
C THR A 42 -8.56 -53.13 43.60
N GLU A 43 -9.31 -52.04 43.40
CA GLU A 43 -10.72 -51.94 43.86
C GLU A 43 -11.38 -50.58 43.56
N ALA A 44 -12.72 -50.61 43.50
CA ALA A 44 -13.66 -49.49 43.55
C ALA A 44 -14.86 -50.01 44.40
N PRO A 45 -15.70 -49.18 45.08
CA PRO A 45 -16.39 -48.06 44.42
C PRO A 45 -16.83 -46.84 45.29
N THR A 46 -17.38 -45.84 44.61
CA THR A 46 -18.45 -44.88 45.00
C THR A 46 -18.69 -44.51 46.48
N THR A 47 -18.76 -43.20 46.76
CA THR A 47 -19.94 -42.56 47.40
C THR A 47 -19.90 -41.02 47.30
N THR A 48 -21.04 -40.36 47.56
CA THR A 48 -21.28 -38.90 47.43
C THR A 48 -22.47 -38.53 48.33
N PRO A 49 -22.80 -37.24 48.60
CA PRO A 49 -21.99 -36.06 48.93
C PRO A 49 -22.11 -35.68 50.43
N GLY A 50 -21.49 -34.58 50.88
CA GLY A 50 -21.71 -34.01 52.22
C GLY A 50 -21.41 -32.51 52.33
N THR A 51 -22.41 -31.72 52.72
CA THR A 51 -22.31 -30.25 52.92
C THR A 51 -21.82 -29.88 54.32
N GLY A 52 -20.98 -28.84 54.46
CA GLY A 52 -20.61 -28.27 55.75
C GLY A 52 -20.02 -26.88 55.65
N SER A 53 -20.66 -25.88 56.27
CA SER A 53 -20.21 -24.50 56.37
C SER A 53 -19.96 -24.14 57.83
N SER A 54 -18.86 -23.44 58.13
CA SER A 54 -18.80 -22.46 59.24
C SER A 54 -17.50 -21.64 59.28
N GLU A 55 -17.65 -20.32 59.13
CA GLU A 55 -17.08 -19.25 59.97
C GLU A 55 -15.55 -19.02 60.09
N ALA A 56 -15.21 -17.74 60.16
CA ALA A 56 -13.85 -17.20 60.19
C ALA A 56 -13.44 -16.67 61.58
N THR A 57 -12.13 -16.52 61.80
CA THR A 57 -11.51 -15.54 62.73
C THR A 57 -10.04 -15.29 62.31
N THR A 58 -9.28 -14.25 62.71
CA THR A 58 -9.56 -12.81 62.98
C THR A 58 -8.21 -12.10 63.29
N ALA A 59 -7.91 -11.00 62.57
CA ALA A 59 -6.99 -9.89 62.92
C ALA A 59 -5.45 -10.12 63.10
N GLY A 60 -4.69 -9.01 63.03
CA GLY A 60 -3.22 -8.91 63.17
C GLY A 60 -2.50 -8.77 61.81
N SER A 61 -2.22 -7.60 61.22
CA SER A 61 -2.10 -6.21 61.69
C SER A 61 -0.83 -5.88 62.51
N GLU A 62 0.27 -5.57 61.81
CA GLU A 62 1.30 -4.63 62.29
C GLU A 62 1.71 -3.65 61.17
N THR A 63 2.22 -2.48 61.57
CA THR A 63 2.64 -1.35 60.71
C THR A 63 3.80 -0.62 61.38
N MET A 64 4.74 -0.04 60.61
CA MET A 64 5.29 1.34 60.77
C MET A 64 6.68 1.55 60.12
N GLY A 65 6.84 2.65 59.38
CA GLY A 65 8.10 3.40 59.19
C GLY A 65 9.20 2.80 58.29
N GLU A 66 10.19 3.58 57.83
CA GLU A 66 10.25 5.05 57.63
C GLU A 66 11.33 5.41 56.57
N THR A 67 11.42 6.69 56.18
CA THR A 67 12.17 7.25 55.04
C THR A 67 13.71 7.21 55.13
N THR A 68 14.37 7.09 53.97
CA THR A 68 15.46 7.96 53.40
C THR A 68 16.18 7.20 52.26
N GLY A 69 16.77 7.80 51.21
CA GLY A 69 16.80 9.21 50.76
C GLY A 69 17.92 9.43 49.73
N THR A 70 18.00 10.65 49.16
CA THR A 70 19.08 11.20 48.30
C THR A 70 18.89 11.15 46.78
N THR A 71 18.95 12.34 46.20
CA THR A 71 18.96 12.77 44.79
C THR A 71 20.19 12.38 43.98
N THR A 72 20.05 12.39 42.66
CA THR A 72 20.99 13.14 41.80
C THR A 72 20.29 13.65 40.54
N SER A 73 20.68 14.81 40.06
CA SER A 73 20.28 15.38 38.76
C SER A 73 21.54 15.89 38.09
N GLU A 74 21.66 15.71 36.78
CA GLU A 74 22.65 16.42 35.97
C GLU A 74 21.96 17.00 34.72
N THR A 75 22.39 18.21 34.37
CA THR A 75 21.97 19.04 33.24
C THR A 75 23.18 19.90 32.86
N GLU A 76 23.17 20.49 31.67
CA GLU A 76 24.21 21.42 31.16
C GLU A 76 25.53 20.76 30.71
N SER A 77 26.29 21.30 29.74
CA SER A 77 25.97 22.32 28.70
C SER A 77 27.00 22.33 27.55
N THR A 78 26.71 23.18 26.56
CA THR A 78 27.51 23.68 25.42
C THR A 78 29.03 23.82 25.60
N SER A 79 29.77 23.70 24.48
CA SER A 79 31.00 24.46 24.23
C SER A 79 31.30 24.61 22.73
N ASP A 80 31.44 25.86 22.28
CA ASP A 80 32.12 26.24 21.02
C ASP A 80 33.65 26.27 21.22
N GLU A 81 34.42 26.10 20.14
CA GLU A 81 35.50 27.04 19.76
C GLU A 81 36.06 26.73 18.35
N THR A 82 36.61 27.76 17.71
CA THR A 82 37.18 27.74 16.35
C THR A 82 38.71 27.62 16.36
N THR A 83 39.36 27.13 15.27
CA THR A 83 40.35 27.93 14.49
C THR A 83 41.09 27.19 13.35
N ALA A 84 41.43 27.97 12.32
CA ALA A 84 42.66 27.97 11.51
C ALA A 84 43.06 26.77 10.60
N SER A 85 42.91 27.05 9.29
CA SER A 85 43.63 26.49 8.13
C SER A 85 45.16 26.45 8.24
N THR A 86 45.79 25.48 7.56
CA THR A 86 47.15 25.59 6.97
C THR A 86 47.22 24.93 5.57
N THR A 87 48.12 25.43 4.72
CA THR A 87 48.36 25.01 3.32
C THR A 87 49.76 24.39 3.14
N ASP A 88 49.88 23.40 2.25
CA ASP A 88 51.02 23.14 1.33
C ASP A 88 50.56 22.03 0.35
N VAL A 89 50.59 22.15 -0.99
CA VAL A 89 51.70 22.40 -1.94
C VAL A 89 52.66 21.21 -2.10
N SER A 90 52.54 20.46 -3.21
CA SER A 90 53.57 20.43 -4.28
C SER A 90 53.21 19.49 -5.45
N THR A 91 53.76 19.79 -6.63
CA THR A 91 53.61 19.09 -7.94
C THR A 91 54.61 17.95 -8.15
N THR A 92 54.33 17.08 -9.14
CA THR A 92 55.39 16.41 -9.94
C THR A 92 55.07 16.48 -11.45
N ALA A 93 56.08 16.44 -12.32
CA ALA A 93 55.98 16.69 -13.76
C ALA A 93 57.02 15.87 -14.58
N THR A 94 56.83 15.75 -15.90
CA THR A 94 57.78 15.27 -16.96
C THR A 94 57.03 15.24 -18.31
N THR A 95 57.56 15.39 -19.54
CA THR A 95 58.89 15.67 -20.18
C THR A 95 58.64 16.65 -21.38
N ASP A 96 59.53 17.55 -21.82
CA ASP A 96 60.84 17.40 -22.54
C ASP A 96 60.75 16.73 -23.94
N GLU A 97 61.47 17.11 -25.02
CA GLU A 97 62.63 18.04 -25.23
C GLU A 97 62.75 18.50 -26.73
N THR A 98 63.83 19.23 -27.14
CA THR A 98 64.43 19.44 -28.50
C THR A 98 64.10 20.65 -29.43
N THR A 99 65.16 21.13 -30.12
CA THR A 99 65.31 22.05 -31.31
C THR A 99 64.97 23.56 -31.16
N GLU A 100 65.86 24.57 -31.31
CA GLU A 100 66.96 24.95 -32.27
C GLU A 100 66.47 25.72 -33.54
N THR A 101 67.10 26.76 -34.16
CA THR A 101 68.37 27.57 -34.03
C THR A 101 68.36 28.65 -35.17
N THR A 102 68.86 29.91 -35.19
CA THR A 102 69.58 30.94 -34.36
C THR A 102 69.26 32.36 -34.93
N ALA A 103 69.45 33.53 -34.27
CA ALA A 103 70.66 34.41 -34.14
C ALA A 103 71.51 34.61 -35.44
N THR A 104 72.13 35.75 -35.82
CA THR A 104 72.59 37.08 -35.25
C THR A 104 72.70 38.14 -36.40
N THR A 105 72.90 39.48 -36.32
CA THR A 105 73.01 40.61 -35.32
C THR A 105 72.65 41.95 -36.07
N ASP A 106 73.10 43.23 -35.91
CA ASP A 106 74.22 43.95 -35.23
C ASP A 106 73.98 45.51 -35.15
N GLU A 107 74.90 46.30 -34.58
CA GLU A 107 74.89 47.80 -34.41
C GLU A 107 75.70 48.56 -35.54
N PRO A 108 75.97 49.92 -35.62
CA PRO A 108 76.04 50.96 -34.54
C PRO A 108 75.69 52.49 -34.84
N THR A 109 75.55 53.28 -33.76
CA THR A 109 75.98 54.70 -33.51
C THR A 109 75.81 55.93 -34.48
N GLU A 110 75.18 56.99 -33.93
CA GLU A 110 75.58 58.44 -33.84
C GLU A 110 75.70 59.43 -35.05
N THR A 111 75.13 60.64 -34.80
CA THR A 111 75.56 62.03 -35.17
C THR A 111 75.23 62.79 -36.48
N THR A 112 74.75 64.03 -36.25
CA THR A 112 75.01 65.35 -36.91
C THR A 112 74.28 65.85 -38.17
N ASP A 113 73.81 67.10 -38.01
CA ASP A 113 73.70 68.24 -38.94
C ASP A 113 72.74 68.24 -40.15
N ALA A 114 72.01 69.37 -40.24
CA ALA A 114 71.19 69.85 -41.36
C ALA A 114 71.82 71.15 -41.94
N PRO A 115 71.26 71.83 -42.96
CA PRO A 115 70.10 71.50 -43.81
C PRO A 115 70.38 71.63 -45.33
N THR A 116 69.41 71.29 -46.19
CA THR A 116 68.98 72.18 -47.30
C THR A 116 67.64 71.76 -47.91
N THR A 117 66.76 72.74 -48.09
CA THR A 117 65.40 72.69 -48.64
C THR A 117 65.29 72.13 -50.07
N GLU A 118 64.35 71.20 -50.26
CA GLU A 118 63.33 71.23 -51.33
C GLU A 118 61.98 70.84 -50.67
N THR A 119 60.84 71.19 -51.26
CA THR A 119 59.52 71.14 -50.59
C THR A 119 59.05 69.75 -50.18
N THR A 120 58.69 69.62 -48.90
CA THR A 120 57.61 68.77 -48.40
C THR A 120 56.55 69.71 -47.82
N GLY A 121 55.26 69.36 -47.89
CA GLY A 121 54.28 69.92 -46.97
C GLY A 121 54.65 69.57 -45.53
N ASP A 122 54.16 70.36 -44.57
CA ASP A 122 54.11 69.92 -43.18
C ASP A 122 52.97 68.87 -43.03
N GLU A 123 52.95 68.09 -41.94
CA GLU A 123 51.89 67.07 -41.75
C GLU A 123 50.57 67.75 -41.34
N GLU A 124 49.52 67.54 -42.14
CA GLU A 124 48.23 68.22 -42.04
C GLU A 124 47.50 68.04 -40.70
N LEU A 125 46.89 69.13 -40.21
CA LEU A 125 46.62 69.34 -38.79
C LEU A 125 45.14 69.12 -38.41
N CYS A 126 44.61 68.01 -38.93
CA CYS A 126 43.25 67.49 -38.84
C CYS A 126 42.32 68.07 -37.75
N GLY A 127 41.26 68.74 -38.19
CA GLY A 127 40.13 69.17 -37.37
C GLY A 127 40.17 70.63 -36.91
N ASP A 128 41.10 71.43 -37.41
CA ASP A 128 41.19 72.86 -37.12
C ASP A 128 40.41 73.74 -38.15
N GLY A 129 40.21 73.23 -39.38
CA GLY A 129 39.48 73.89 -40.46
C GLY A 129 40.32 74.80 -41.37
N VAL A 130 41.63 74.59 -41.42
CA VAL A 130 42.62 75.26 -42.28
C VAL A 130 43.18 74.29 -43.33
N ASP A 131 43.89 74.88 -44.29
CA ASP A 131 44.72 74.29 -45.36
C ASP A 131 46.16 74.62 -44.90
N ASP A 132 46.79 73.69 -44.17
CA ASP A 132 48.02 73.92 -43.39
C ASP A 132 49.29 73.49 -44.18
N ASP A 133 49.15 72.71 -45.27
CA ASP A 133 50.24 72.38 -46.23
C ASP A 133 50.23 73.22 -47.55
N ASP A 134 49.22 74.08 -47.76
CA ASP A 134 49.01 74.96 -48.94
C ASP A 134 48.67 74.20 -50.26
N ASP A 135 48.23 72.93 -50.22
CA ASP A 135 47.73 72.13 -51.37
C ASP A 135 46.45 72.69 -52.01
N GLY A 136 45.51 73.19 -51.19
CA GLY A 136 44.25 73.81 -51.64
C GLY A 136 42.96 73.02 -51.38
N GLU A 137 43.04 71.81 -50.83
CA GLU A 137 41.91 71.18 -50.09
C GLU A 137 41.99 71.58 -48.57
N ILE A 138 41.12 71.05 -47.70
CA ILE A 138 41.05 71.39 -46.25
C ILE A 138 40.76 70.11 -45.46
N ASP A 139 41.45 69.89 -44.34
CA ASP A 139 41.33 68.69 -43.48
C ASP A 139 41.40 67.38 -44.30
N GLU A 140 42.30 67.31 -45.28
CA GLU A 140 42.54 66.11 -46.10
C GLU A 140 43.53 65.15 -45.39
N GLY A 141 43.83 63.98 -45.98
CA GLY A 141 44.71 62.97 -45.38
C GLY A 141 44.22 62.29 -44.09
N CYS A 142 43.28 62.91 -43.36
CA CYS A 142 42.89 62.59 -42.01
C CYS A 142 42.21 61.22 -41.86
N PRO A 143 42.43 60.50 -40.73
CA PRO A 143 41.75 59.23 -40.46
C PRO A 143 40.23 59.34 -40.27
N CYS A 144 39.71 60.55 -40.02
CA CYS A 144 38.30 60.91 -39.87
C CYS A 144 38.13 62.44 -39.86
N ALA A 145 36.90 62.94 -39.96
CA ALA A 145 36.61 64.37 -39.84
C ALA A 145 36.17 64.76 -38.41
N LEU A 146 36.44 66.00 -37.96
CA LEU A 146 36.01 66.47 -36.63
C LEU A 146 34.49 66.30 -36.42
N ASP A 147 34.10 65.85 -35.22
CA ASP A 147 32.72 65.52 -34.84
C ASP A 147 32.05 64.41 -35.70
N GLU A 148 32.80 63.73 -36.59
CA GLU A 148 32.34 62.52 -37.25
C GLU A 148 32.11 61.42 -36.21
N THR A 149 31.09 60.57 -36.45
CA THR A 149 30.73 59.47 -35.56
C THR A 149 30.61 58.18 -36.35
N GLN A 150 31.21 57.10 -35.86
CA GLN A 150 31.07 55.76 -36.43
C GLN A 150 30.71 54.74 -35.34
N PRO A 151 30.01 53.65 -35.69
CA PRO A 151 29.84 52.52 -34.78
C PRO A 151 31.20 51.94 -34.41
N CYS A 152 31.29 51.36 -33.21
CA CYS A 152 32.49 50.73 -32.72
C CYS A 152 32.16 49.51 -31.89
N TYR A 153 33.01 48.49 -31.99
CA TYR A 153 32.87 47.27 -31.22
C TYR A 153 34.28 46.76 -30.89
N PRO A 154 34.75 46.85 -29.63
CA PRO A 154 36.14 46.59 -29.26
C PRO A 154 36.43 45.14 -28.83
N PHE A 155 35.43 44.25 -28.87
CA PHE A 155 35.53 42.85 -28.47
C PHE A 155 35.61 41.93 -29.72
N PRO A 156 36.09 40.69 -29.62
CA PRO A 156 36.32 39.83 -30.79
C PRO A 156 35.13 38.93 -31.19
N GLU A 157 34.23 38.63 -30.25
CA GLU A 157 32.89 38.08 -30.52
C GLU A 157 31.98 39.11 -31.23
N GLY A 158 30.74 38.75 -31.61
CA GLY A 158 29.94 39.55 -32.56
C GLY A 158 29.07 40.66 -31.96
N ASP A 159 28.45 41.49 -32.82
CA ASP A 159 27.31 42.35 -32.45
C ASP A 159 25.98 41.56 -32.42
N VAL A 160 26.03 40.40 -31.76
CA VAL A 160 24.95 39.40 -31.64
C VAL A 160 24.39 39.43 -30.20
N GLY A 161 23.16 38.95 -30.02
CA GLY A 161 22.63 38.71 -28.67
C GLY A 161 22.36 39.96 -27.84
N ALA A 162 22.88 39.96 -26.62
CA ALA A 162 22.87 41.08 -25.69
C ALA A 162 23.99 42.11 -25.97
N CYS A 163 25.02 41.74 -26.76
CA CYS A 163 26.07 42.66 -27.15
C CYS A 163 25.54 43.81 -28.01
N GLN A 164 26.13 45.00 -27.85
CA GLN A 164 25.72 46.20 -28.60
C GLN A 164 26.94 47.03 -29.02
N PRO A 165 27.00 47.48 -30.28
CA PRO A 165 28.03 48.40 -30.72
C PRO A 165 27.85 49.78 -30.06
N GLY A 166 28.96 50.33 -29.59
CA GLY A 166 29.03 51.70 -29.11
C GLY A 166 29.17 52.70 -30.28
N VAL A 167 29.39 53.96 -29.92
CA VAL A 167 29.77 55.02 -30.86
C VAL A 167 31.10 55.61 -30.42
N GLN A 168 32.01 55.80 -31.38
CA GLN A 168 33.23 56.58 -31.22
C GLN A 168 33.10 57.88 -32.03
N SER A 169 33.55 58.99 -31.45
CA SER A 169 33.56 60.31 -32.09
C SER A 169 34.99 60.69 -32.47
N CYS A 170 35.19 61.31 -33.63
CA CYS A 170 36.49 61.76 -34.08
C CYS A 170 36.86 63.13 -33.48
N ALA A 171 38.08 63.25 -32.97
CA ALA A 171 38.63 64.47 -32.37
C ALA A 171 39.40 65.35 -33.37
N GLY A 172 39.26 65.10 -34.68
CA GLY A 172 40.09 65.67 -35.74
C GLY A 172 41.10 64.63 -36.23
N ASP A 173 42.17 64.39 -35.47
CA ASP A 173 43.24 63.45 -35.83
C ASP A 173 42.92 61.97 -35.51
N THR A 174 42.14 61.72 -34.46
CA THR A 174 42.02 60.40 -33.82
C THR A 174 40.58 60.09 -33.43
N TRP A 175 40.18 58.83 -33.58
CA TRP A 175 38.95 58.31 -32.98
C TRP A 175 39.05 58.24 -31.45
N GLY A 176 38.05 58.79 -30.76
CA GLY A 176 37.92 58.72 -29.31
C GLY A 176 37.59 57.32 -28.78
N PRO A 177 37.42 57.16 -27.46
CA PRO A 177 37.01 55.88 -26.89
C PRO A 177 35.65 55.43 -27.44
N CYS A 178 35.46 54.11 -27.51
CA CYS A 178 34.18 53.53 -27.89
C CYS A 178 33.18 53.65 -26.73
N GLU A 179 32.28 54.62 -26.77
CA GLU A 179 31.31 54.86 -25.71
C GLU A 179 30.01 54.07 -25.93
N GLY A 180 29.49 53.46 -24.87
CA GLY A 180 28.21 52.76 -24.87
C GLY A 180 28.22 51.33 -25.43
N ALA A 181 29.39 50.78 -25.82
CA ALA A 181 29.47 49.39 -26.24
C ALA A 181 29.21 48.42 -25.08
N ILE A 182 28.42 47.39 -25.35
CA ILE A 182 28.18 46.24 -24.46
C ILE A 182 28.90 45.05 -25.10
N GLY A 183 29.88 44.51 -24.39
CA GLY A 183 30.64 43.33 -24.78
C GLY A 183 30.16 42.07 -24.06
N PRO A 184 30.74 40.91 -24.40
CA PRO A 184 30.31 39.62 -23.89
C PRO A 184 30.60 39.47 -22.40
N SER A 185 29.73 38.71 -21.72
CA SER A 185 29.89 38.27 -20.33
C SER A 185 29.76 36.75 -20.22
N ASP A 186 29.91 36.21 -19.01
CA ASP A 186 29.51 34.83 -18.74
C ASP A 186 27.99 34.67 -19.02
N GLU A 187 27.58 33.48 -19.49
CA GLU A 187 26.16 33.17 -19.75
C GLU A 187 25.31 33.26 -18.47
N LEU A 188 24.15 33.89 -18.60
CA LEU A 188 23.06 33.82 -17.64
C LEU A 188 21.90 33.11 -18.33
N CYS A 189 21.25 32.18 -17.64
CA CYS A 189 20.11 31.45 -18.17
C CYS A 189 18.85 32.33 -18.18
N ASP A 190 18.82 33.36 -19.02
CA ASP A 190 17.75 34.37 -19.11
C ASP A 190 17.07 34.46 -20.49
N GLY A 191 17.48 33.61 -21.44
CA GLY A 191 16.95 33.58 -22.81
C GLY A 191 17.59 34.58 -23.76
N LEU A 192 18.75 35.15 -23.39
CA LEU A 192 19.58 36.00 -24.23
C LEU A 192 20.98 35.40 -24.38
N ASP A 193 21.53 35.48 -25.58
CA ASP A 193 22.95 35.29 -25.85
C ASP A 193 23.77 36.36 -25.11
N ASN A 194 24.47 36.00 -24.03
CA ASN A 194 25.24 36.92 -23.16
C ASN A 194 26.74 36.91 -23.51
N ASN A 195 27.26 35.76 -24.00
CA ASN A 195 28.64 35.57 -24.42
C ASN A 195 28.90 35.95 -25.90
N CYS A 196 27.84 36.17 -26.68
CA CYS A 196 27.80 36.69 -28.04
C CYS A 196 28.39 35.74 -29.11
N ASP A 197 28.18 34.43 -28.96
CA ASP A 197 28.70 33.35 -29.84
C ASP A 197 27.71 32.75 -30.87
N ASP A 198 26.51 33.34 -31.05
CA ASP A 198 25.35 32.83 -31.82
C ASP A 198 24.56 31.67 -31.13
N ALA A 199 24.94 31.22 -29.93
CA ALA A 199 24.10 30.36 -29.07
C ALA A 199 23.28 31.16 -28.04
N VAL A 200 22.43 30.49 -27.26
CA VAL A 200 21.60 31.08 -26.19
C VAL A 200 21.46 30.03 -25.09
N ASP A 201 21.73 30.40 -23.82
CA ASP A 201 21.59 29.54 -22.65
C ASP A 201 22.40 28.21 -22.77
N GLU A 202 23.50 28.14 -23.54
CA GLU A 202 24.10 26.87 -23.94
C GLU A 202 24.98 26.19 -22.89
N THR A 203 25.33 26.92 -21.82
CA THR A 203 25.97 26.36 -20.61
C THR A 203 24.97 25.88 -19.56
N CYS A 204 23.67 26.14 -19.74
CA CYS A 204 22.63 25.89 -18.75
C CYS A 204 22.31 24.39 -18.57
N VAL A 205 22.08 23.96 -17.32
CA VAL A 205 21.95 22.53 -16.95
C VAL A 205 20.64 21.91 -17.44
N CYS A 206 19.63 22.75 -17.69
CA CYS A 206 18.34 22.45 -18.31
C CYS A 206 17.80 23.72 -18.98
N GLN A 207 16.83 23.59 -19.88
CA GLN A 207 16.20 24.73 -20.54
C GLN A 207 15.08 25.32 -19.66
N ILE A 208 14.86 26.63 -19.70
CA ILE A 208 13.85 27.31 -18.87
C ILE A 208 12.45 26.72 -19.13
N ASP A 209 11.67 26.48 -18.08
CA ASP A 209 10.35 25.79 -18.11
C ASP A 209 10.37 24.35 -18.68
N GLU A 210 11.55 23.73 -18.90
CA GLU A 210 11.65 22.31 -19.27
C GLU A 210 11.12 21.43 -18.14
N VAL A 211 10.38 20.35 -18.47
CA VAL A 211 9.84 19.39 -17.51
C VAL A 211 10.52 18.03 -17.70
N GLY A 212 11.32 17.64 -16.71
CA GLY A 212 12.09 16.40 -16.70
C GLY A 212 11.51 15.35 -15.75
N PRO A 213 11.73 14.05 -16.01
CA PRO A 213 11.41 12.99 -15.06
C PRO A 213 12.38 13.04 -13.86
N CYS A 214 11.89 12.69 -12.67
CA CYS A 214 12.70 12.68 -11.46
C CYS A 214 12.28 11.56 -10.50
N TYR A 215 13.23 11.10 -9.68
CA TYR A 215 12.94 10.15 -8.63
C TYR A 215 13.97 10.28 -7.50
N PRO A 216 13.58 10.75 -6.30
CA PRO A 216 14.50 10.92 -5.17
C PRO A 216 14.70 9.65 -4.33
N GLY A 217 14.19 8.50 -4.78
CA GLY A 217 14.28 7.22 -4.09
C GLY A 217 15.52 6.38 -4.46
N PRO A 218 15.66 5.19 -3.85
CA PRO A 218 16.77 4.27 -4.15
C PRO A 218 16.84 3.85 -5.63
N GLU A 219 18.05 3.62 -6.14
CA GLU A 219 18.24 3.12 -7.51
C GLU A 219 17.58 1.73 -7.66
N GLY A 220 16.74 1.58 -8.68
CA GLY A 220 16.02 0.34 -8.99
C GLY A 220 14.59 0.25 -8.45
N THR A 221 14.13 1.15 -7.57
CA THR A 221 12.75 1.15 -7.05
C THR A 221 11.78 2.07 -7.81
N ALA A 222 12.28 2.85 -8.78
CA ALA A 222 11.45 3.73 -9.61
C ALA A 222 10.50 2.92 -10.52
N ASP A 223 9.22 3.29 -10.53
CA ASP A 223 8.15 2.64 -11.31
C ASP A 223 7.97 1.13 -11.01
N VAL A 224 8.32 0.72 -9.78
CA VAL A 224 8.14 -0.63 -9.20
C VAL A 224 7.13 -0.55 -8.06
N GLY A 225 6.24 -1.54 -7.94
CA GLY A 225 5.22 -1.58 -6.88
C GLY A 225 4.30 -0.35 -6.85
N ILE A 226 4.22 0.33 -5.71
CA ILE A 226 3.54 1.64 -5.57
C ILE A 226 4.39 2.83 -6.00
N CYS A 227 5.70 2.65 -6.15
CA CYS A 227 6.63 3.75 -6.41
C CYS A 227 6.44 4.28 -7.83
N MET A 228 6.48 5.60 -7.96
CA MET A 228 6.31 6.30 -9.22
C MET A 228 7.37 7.38 -9.35
N SER A 229 7.99 7.44 -10.53
CA SER A 229 8.74 8.60 -10.98
C SER A 229 7.82 9.83 -11.04
N GLY A 230 8.34 10.95 -10.54
CA GLY A 230 7.67 12.25 -10.56
C GLY A 230 8.18 13.12 -11.71
N THR A 231 7.76 14.38 -11.69
CA THR A 231 8.25 15.43 -12.61
C THR A 231 8.83 16.61 -11.85
N GLN A 232 9.93 17.15 -12.37
CA GLN A 232 10.57 18.39 -11.90
C GLN A 232 10.60 19.40 -13.04
N THR A 233 10.49 20.68 -12.74
CA THR A 233 10.59 21.77 -13.73
C THR A 233 11.94 22.45 -13.58
N CYS A 234 12.55 22.90 -14.68
CA CYS A 234 13.76 23.70 -14.65
C CYS A 234 13.44 25.13 -14.19
N GLU A 235 14.06 25.58 -13.09
CA GLU A 235 13.89 26.89 -12.49
C GLU A 235 15.21 27.65 -12.49
N VAL A 236 15.16 28.96 -12.79
CA VAL A 236 16.33 29.85 -12.77
C VAL A 236 16.38 30.59 -11.44
N MET A 237 17.52 30.53 -10.75
CA MET A 237 17.79 31.34 -9.56
C MET A 237 19.13 32.07 -9.71
N ASP A 238 19.13 33.38 -9.48
CA ASP A 238 20.29 34.28 -9.57
C ASP A 238 21.12 34.19 -10.89
N GLY A 239 20.52 33.67 -11.96
CA GLY A 239 21.13 33.51 -13.29
C GLY A 239 21.49 32.07 -13.66
N GLU A 240 21.48 31.13 -12.71
CA GLU A 240 21.76 29.71 -12.96
C GLU A 240 20.46 28.91 -13.13
N ALA A 241 20.33 28.16 -14.23
CA ALA A 241 19.24 27.21 -14.44
C ALA A 241 19.52 25.89 -13.71
N SER A 242 18.56 25.44 -12.90
CA SER A 242 18.67 24.22 -12.12
C SER A 242 17.34 23.48 -12.06
N TRP A 243 17.38 22.17 -11.82
CA TRP A 243 16.16 21.39 -11.62
C TRP A 243 15.53 21.73 -10.26
N GLY A 244 14.28 22.22 -10.29
CA GLY A 244 13.47 22.48 -9.10
C GLY A 244 13.07 21.20 -8.35
N PRO A 245 12.22 21.31 -7.31
CA PRO A 245 11.81 20.16 -6.52
C PRO A 245 11.08 19.12 -7.39
N CYS A 246 11.41 17.84 -7.17
CA CYS A 246 10.64 16.74 -7.73
C CYS A 246 9.22 16.74 -7.14
N MET A 247 8.20 16.62 -7.99
CA MET A 247 6.79 16.63 -7.63
C MET A 247 6.08 15.37 -8.10
N ASP A 248 4.97 15.01 -7.44
CA ASP A 248 4.09 13.88 -7.77
C ASP A 248 4.76 12.49 -7.84
N PHE A 249 5.93 12.33 -7.21
CA PHE A 249 6.60 11.04 -7.01
C PHE A 249 6.00 10.24 -5.84
N VAL A 250 6.22 8.92 -5.82
CA VAL A 250 5.96 8.05 -4.66
C VAL A 250 7.22 7.28 -4.29
N LEU A 251 7.63 7.36 -3.02
CA LEU A 251 8.79 6.67 -2.45
C LEU A 251 8.41 5.32 -1.83
N PRO A 252 9.37 4.39 -1.69
CA PRO A 252 9.14 3.12 -1.01
C PRO A 252 8.94 3.29 0.48
N GLU A 253 8.05 2.48 1.05
CA GLU A 253 7.99 2.27 2.50
C GLU A 253 9.15 1.37 2.98
N PRO A 254 9.50 1.36 4.28
CA PRO A 254 10.66 0.60 4.76
C PRO A 254 10.56 -0.93 4.67
N ALA A 255 9.35 -1.46 4.45
CA ALA A 255 9.00 -2.87 4.27
C ALA A 255 7.56 -2.98 3.75
N ASP A 256 7.15 -4.16 3.27
CA ASP A 256 5.79 -4.39 2.75
C ASP A 256 4.71 -4.50 3.84
N ALA A 257 3.48 -4.14 3.47
CA ALA A 257 2.28 -4.20 4.29
C ALA A 257 1.59 -5.58 4.16
N CYS A 258 2.26 -6.61 4.69
CA CYS A 258 1.92 -8.03 4.53
C CYS A 258 0.42 -8.37 4.40
N ASN A 259 0.05 -8.96 3.27
CA ASN A 259 -1.27 -9.43 2.81
C ASN A 259 -2.23 -8.34 2.27
N ASP A 260 -1.73 -7.20 1.79
CA ASP A 260 -2.53 -6.26 0.97
C ASP A 260 -2.48 -6.57 -0.54
N GLY A 261 -1.56 -7.43 -0.98
CA GLY A 261 -1.35 -7.80 -2.39
C GLY A 261 -0.57 -6.76 -3.20
N ILE A 262 0.16 -5.88 -2.52
CA ILE A 262 0.91 -4.75 -3.08
C ILE A 262 2.40 -4.91 -2.74
N ASP A 263 3.24 -4.26 -3.54
CA ASP A 263 4.68 -4.09 -3.34
C ASP A 263 4.87 -2.66 -2.82
N ASN A 264 5.04 -2.51 -1.49
CA ASN A 264 5.08 -1.21 -0.82
C ASN A 264 6.52 -0.74 -0.60
N ASN A 265 7.47 -1.67 -0.49
CA ASN A 265 8.90 -1.39 -0.39
C ASN A 265 9.58 -1.17 -1.77
N CYS A 266 8.85 -1.47 -2.86
CA CYS A 266 9.25 -1.32 -4.26
C CYS A 266 10.49 -2.15 -4.64
N ASP A 267 10.72 -3.31 -4.00
CA ASP A 267 11.82 -4.23 -4.31
C ASP A 267 11.49 -5.21 -5.46
N GLY A 268 10.24 -5.21 -5.94
CA GLY A 268 9.75 -6.04 -7.04
C GLY A 268 9.12 -7.37 -6.61
N LEU A 269 8.92 -7.57 -5.30
CA LEU A 269 8.24 -8.69 -4.70
C LEU A 269 6.95 -8.23 -4.00
N VAL A 270 6.03 -9.16 -3.73
CA VAL A 270 4.74 -8.89 -3.07
C VAL A 270 4.56 -9.92 -1.96
N ASP A 271 4.27 -9.47 -0.74
CA ASP A 271 3.91 -10.32 0.42
C ASP A 271 4.93 -11.43 0.78
N VAL A 272 6.22 -11.24 0.52
CA VAL A 272 7.23 -12.31 0.58
C VAL A 272 7.78 -12.63 1.99
N GLN A 273 8.22 -13.89 2.16
CA GLN A 273 8.79 -14.42 3.40
C GLN A 273 10.06 -15.27 3.16
N GLU A 274 11.21 -14.67 2.84
CA GLU A 274 12.50 -15.37 2.95
C GLU A 274 13.66 -14.49 3.47
N GLU A 275 14.73 -15.13 3.94
CA GLU A 275 15.52 -14.73 5.12
C GLU A 275 16.57 -13.61 4.91
N SER A 276 16.30 -12.56 4.10
CA SER A 276 17.33 -11.53 3.83
C SER A 276 16.93 -10.04 3.82
N LEU A 277 15.66 -9.65 3.65
CA LEU A 277 15.25 -8.23 3.54
C LEU A 277 14.03 -7.89 4.39
N GLY A 278 14.19 -8.05 5.71
CA GLY A 278 13.11 -7.83 6.66
C GLY A 278 12.19 -9.03 6.74
N SER A 279 11.41 -9.09 7.83
CA SER A 279 10.49 -10.18 8.07
C SER A 279 9.06 -9.67 8.02
N CYS A 280 8.26 -10.15 7.07
CA CYS A 280 6.85 -10.45 7.32
C CYS A 280 6.73 -11.60 8.35
N ALA A 281 7.40 -11.42 9.50
CA ALA A 281 7.06 -12.12 10.71
C ALA A 281 5.69 -11.58 11.09
N MET A 282 4.68 -12.38 10.81
CA MET A 282 3.34 -12.21 11.32
C MET A 282 3.40 -12.04 12.85
N GLU A 283 3.40 -10.78 13.30
CA GLU A 283 2.63 -10.36 14.48
C GLU A 283 1.27 -11.05 14.31
N PRO A 284 0.97 -12.09 15.10
CA PRO A 284 -0.18 -12.94 14.81
C PRO A 284 -1.43 -12.09 15.04
N VAL A 285 -2.13 -11.75 13.95
CA VAL A 285 -3.28 -10.81 13.93
C VAL A 285 -4.22 -11.18 15.07
N GLU A 286 -4.14 -10.46 16.20
CA GLU A 286 -4.65 -11.01 17.45
C GLU A 286 -6.16 -11.28 17.32
N PRO A 287 -6.62 -12.52 17.59
CA PRO A 287 -7.97 -12.94 17.25
C PRO A 287 -9.00 -11.95 17.80
N PRO A 288 -9.91 -11.43 16.95
CA PRO A 288 -10.86 -10.40 17.35
C PRO A 288 -11.69 -10.93 18.52
N LYS A 289 -11.66 -10.18 19.63
CA LYS A 289 -12.16 -10.63 20.94
C LYS A 289 -13.62 -11.09 20.82
N THR A 290 -13.94 -12.27 21.34
CA THR A 290 -15.34 -12.71 21.43
C THR A 290 -16.08 -11.84 22.44
N CYS A 291 -17.28 -11.33 22.11
CA CYS A 291 -18.00 -10.45 23.05
C CYS A 291 -18.44 -11.20 24.32
N THR A 292 -18.28 -10.54 25.48
CA THR A 292 -19.09 -10.86 26.66
C THR A 292 -20.49 -10.26 26.54
N ASN A 293 -21.46 -10.74 27.33
CA ASN A 293 -22.85 -10.28 27.29
C ASN A 293 -22.98 -8.75 27.47
N ASP A 294 -22.16 -8.15 28.33
CA ASP A 294 -22.20 -6.71 28.63
C ASP A 294 -21.62 -5.87 27.47
N GLN A 295 -20.82 -6.47 26.58
CA GLN A 295 -20.26 -5.81 25.39
C GLN A 295 -21.16 -5.94 24.14
N LEU A 296 -22.11 -6.88 24.12
CA LEU A 296 -23.05 -7.04 22.99
C LEU A 296 -24.05 -5.88 22.86
N ASN A 297 -24.43 -5.28 23.98
CA ASN A 297 -25.38 -4.16 24.04
C ASN A 297 -24.90 -3.10 25.05
N PRO A 298 -23.87 -2.30 24.71
CA PRO A 298 -23.50 -1.13 25.51
C PRO A 298 -24.64 -0.11 25.54
N ASP A 299 -24.69 0.72 26.59
CA ASP A 299 -25.62 1.85 26.65
C ASP A 299 -25.16 2.97 25.71
N LEU A 300 -25.83 3.05 24.55
CA LEU A 300 -25.63 4.09 23.53
C LEU A 300 -26.70 5.21 23.67
N GLY A 301 -27.32 5.33 24.83
CA GLY A 301 -28.36 6.32 25.12
C GLY A 301 -27.88 7.76 24.97
N GLY A 302 -28.60 8.53 24.16
CA GLY A 302 -28.31 9.96 23.91
C GLY A 302 -27.44 10.23 22.68
N LEU A 303 -26.81 9.20 22.10
CA LEU A 303 -26.18 9.31 20.79
C LEU A 303 -27.24 9.37 19.68
N SER A 304 -26.89 10.03 18.57
CA SER A 304 -27.59 9.92 17.29
C SER A 304 -27.26 8.59 16.63
N LYS A 305 -28.08 8.15 15.65
CA LYS A 305 -27.72 6.99 14.83
C LYS A 305 -28.22 7.07 13.40
N THR A 306 -27.43 6.52 12.48
CA THR A 306 -27.79 6.22 11.10
C THR A 306 -27.76 4.71 10.89
N ALA A 307 -28.72 4.17 10.14
CA ALA A 307 -28.81 2.74 9.86
C ALA A 307 -28.90 2.49 8.35
N PHE A 308 -28.08 1.56 7.88
CA PHE A 308 -27.94 1.18 6.48
C PHE A 308 -28.59 -0.18 6.25
N SER A 309 -29.17 -0.35 5.07
CA SER A 309 -29.83 -1.57 4.64
C SER A 309 -29.25 -2.03 3.30
N TYR A 310 -29.55 -3.25 2.89
CA TYR A 310 -28.98 -3.81 1.67
C TYR A 310 -29.43 -3.04 0.41
N THR A 311 -28.46 -2.66 -0.41
CA THR A 311 -28.59 -1.88 -1.65
C THR A 311 -28.02 -2.58 -2.88
N GLY A 312 -27.16 -3.59 -2.71
CA GLY A 312 -26.37 -4.20 -3.79
C GLY A 312 -25.18 -3.36 -4.28
N ALA A 313 -24.82 -2.30 -3.55
CA ALA A 313 -23.69 -1.42 -3.85
C ALA A 313 -23.22 -0.69 -2.58
N ASP A 314 -21.97 -0.21 -2.57
CA ASP A 314 -21.38 0.50 -1.44
C ASP A 314 -22.12 1.81 -1.11
N GLN A 315 -22.25 2.10 0.19
CA GLN A 315 -22.95 3.27 0.71
C GLN A 315 -21.96 4.19 1.42
N GLY A 316 -21.86 5.46 0.99
CA GLY A 316 -21.01 6.45 1.67
C GLY A 316 -21.66 6.99 2.94
N TRP A 317 -20.88 7.11 4.02
CA TRP A 317 -21.24 7.87 5.22
C TRP A 317 -20.21 8.96 5.49
N LEU A 318 -20.67 10.21 5.54
CA LEU A 318 -19.86 11.36 5.89
C LEU A 318 -19.87 11.56 7.42
N VAL A 319 -18.70 11.53 8.05
CA VAL A 319 -18.57 11.72 9.51
C VAL A 319 -19.01 13.15 9.89
N PRO A 320 -19.99 13.33 10.79
CA PRO A 320 -20.49 14.66 11.14
C PRO A 320 -19.43 15.55 11.81
N GLY A 321 -19.55 16.86 11.61
CA GLY A 321 -18.64 17.85 12.20
C GLY A 321 -18.61 17.76 13.73
N GLY A 322 -17.43 17.52 14.30
CA GLY A 322 -17.20 17.34 15.74
C GLY A 322 -17.25 15.90 16.25
N VAL A 323 -17.60 14.92 15.42
CA VAL A 323 -17.57 13.48 15.79
C VAL A 323 -16.17 12.92 15.58
N THR A 324 -15.52 12.46 16.66
CA THR A 324 -14.18 11.84 16.63
C THR A 324 -14.16 10.36 17.01
N SER A 325 -15.29 9.80 17.44
CA SER A 325 -15.44 8.40 17.83
C SER A 325 -16.87 7.94 17.52
N VAL A 326 -17.04 6.71 17.05
CA VAL A 326 -18.35 6.14 16.67
C VAL A 326 -18.51 4.71 17.15
N TRP A 327 -19.71 4.35 17.59
CA TRP A 327 -20.07 2.95 17.84
C TRP A 327 -20.73 2.37 16.58
N VAL A 328 -20.09 1.39 15.95
CA VAL A 328 -20.66 0.63 14.83
C VAL A 328 -21.17 -0.73 15.30
N LYS A 329 -22.36 -1.12 14.84
CA LYS A 329 -22.92 -2.47 14.94
C LYS A 329 -23.09 -3.04 13.53
N LEU A 330 -22.62 -4.26 13.31
CA LEU A 330 -22.61 -4.95 12.02
C LEU A 330 -23.27 -6.33 12.15
N TRP A 331 -24.15 -6.67 11.23
CA TRP A 331 -24.67 -8.03 11.02
C TRP A 331 -24.31 -8.51 9.62
N GLY A 332 -23.66 -9.66 9.52
CA GLY A 332 -23.48 -10.35 8.24
C GLY A 332 -24.82 -10.84 7.68
N ALA A 333 -24.85 -11.21 6.40
CA ALA A 333 -26.04 -11.81 5.79
C ALA A 333 -26.08 -13.33 6.03
N GLY A 334 -27.29 -13.89 6.03
CA GLY A 334 -27.49 -15.34 6.08
C GLY A 334 -27.29 -16.00 4.72
N GLY A 335 -26.77 -17.22 4.73
CA GLY A 335 -26.72 -18.10 3.57
C GLY A 335 -28.11 -18.57 3.13
N GLY A 336 -28.24 -18.92 1.86
CA GLY A 336 -29.47 -19.41 1.25
C GLY A 336 -29.67 -20.92 1.45
N SER A 337 -30.84 -21.37 1.03
CA SER A 337 -31.25 -22.77 1.08
C SER A 337 -32.03 -23.16 -0.18
N TRP A 338 -31.74 -24.34 -0.74
CA TRP A 338 -32.52 -24.92 -1.82
C TRP A 338 -33.77 -25.67 -1.31
N ASP A 339 -34.68 -26.05 -2.22
CA ASP A 339 -36.00 -26.69 -2.06
C ASP A 339 -36.39 -27.24 -0.67
N ALA A 340 -37.63 -26.93 -0.28
CA ALA A 340 -38.20 -27.22 1.05
C ALA A 340 -38.30 -28.71 1.45
N GLN A 341 -37.97 -29.65 0.56
CA GLN A 341 -37.89 -31.08 0.88
C GLN A 341 -36.49 -31.68 0.75
N GLN A 342 -35.49 -30.94 0.23
CA GLN A 342 -34.21 -31.50 -0.21
C GLN A 342 -33.02 -30.51 -0.21
N GLY A 343 -33.16 -29.31 0.35
CA GLY A 343 -32.04 -28.49 0.84
C GLY A 343 -32.01 -28.39 2.37
N GLY A 344 -30.81 -28.24 2.95
CA GLY A 344 -30.64 -27.95 4.39
C GLY A 344 -30.93 -26.49 4.74
N PRO A 345 -30.91 -26.07 6.02
CA PRO A 345 -30.99 -24.66 6.37
C PRO A 345 -29.66 -23.93 6.09
N GLY A 346 -29.70 -22.72 5.56
CA GLY A 346 -28.52 -21.87 5.41
C GLY A 346 -28.00 -21.38 6.76
N GLY A 347 -26.72 -21.02 6.84
CA GLY A 347 -26.10 -20.46 8.04
C GLY A 347 -26.50 -19.00 8.29
N GLY A 348 -26.61 -18.61 9.56
CA GLY A 348 -26.87 -17.25 9.99
C GLY A 348 -25.63 -16.36 9.92
N GLY A 349 -25.82 -15.07 9.70
CA GLY A 349 -24.77 -14.07 9.73
C GLY A 349 -24.28 -13.77 11.15
N GLY A 350 -23.00 -13.47 11.26
CA GLY A 350 -22.33 -13.05 12.47
C GLY A 350 -22.61 -11.61 12.88
N PHE A 351 -22.06 -11.23 14.03
CA PHE A 351 -22.14 -9.90 14.60
C PHE A 351 -20.74 -9.36 14.88
N ALA A 352 -20.58 -8.05 14.72
CA ALA A 352 -19.42 -7.31 15.20
C ALA A 352 -19.86 -5.95 15.75
N ILE A 353 -19.24 -5.52 16.84
CA ILE A 353 -19.46 -4.21 17.46
C ILE A 353 -18.12 -3.58 17.83
N ALA A 354 -17.91 -2.32 17.46
CA ALA A 354 -16.66 -1.61 17.74
C ALA A 354 -16.89 -0.12 18.04
N ASN A 355 -16.01 0.46 18.86
CA ASN A 355 -15.92 1.90 19.12
C ASN A 355 -14.70 2.46 18.38
N LEU A 356 -14.92 2.93 17.16
CA LEU A 356 -13.87 3.29 16.21
C LEU A 356 -13.52 4.78 16.30
N SER A 357 -12.24 5.10 16.14
CA SER A 357 -11.75 6.49 15.99
C SER A 357 -12.00 6.98 14.57
N VAL A 358 -12.55 8.19 14.45
CA VAL A 358 -12.89 8.80 13.15
C VAL A 358 -12.48 10.26 13.08
N THR A 359 -12.34 10.78 11.86
CA THR A 359 -12.00 12.17 11.57
C THR A 359 -13.26 12.95 11.14
N PRO A 360 -13.60 14.07 11.78
CA PRO A 360 -14.72 14.91 11.35
C PRO A 360 -14.63 15.29 9.86
N GLY A 361 -15.65 14.93 9.08
CA GLY A 361 -15.69 15.19 7.64
C GLY A 361 -15.00 14.14 6.74
N GLU A 362 -14.42 13.07 7.28
CA GLU A 362 -14.01 11.94 6.41
C GLU A 362 -15.22 11.19 5.85
N MET A 363 -15.04 10.52 4.72
CA MET A 363 -16.07 9.67 4.11
C MET A 363 -15.71 8.20 4.29
N LEU A 364 -16.49 7.50 5.12
CA LEU A 364 -16.36 6.06 5.32
C LEU A 364 -17.27 5.30 4.34
N THR A 365 -16.83 4.12 3.94
CA THR A 365 -17.60 3.23 3.06
C THR A 365 -18.31 2.15 3.88
N VAL A 366 -19.63 2.02 3.71
CA VAL A 366 -20.48 1.05 4.38
C VAL A 366 -20.86 -0.06 3.40
N VAL A 367 -20.39 -1.27 3.69
CA VAL A 367 -20.75 -2.51 3.00
C VAL A 367 -21.89 -3.16 3.78
N VAL A 368 -23.01 -3.47 3.12
CA VAL A 368 -24.11 -4.26 3.72
C VAL A 368 -24.26 -5.57 2.95
N GLY A 369 -24.14 -6.70 3.65
CA GLY A 369 -24.13 -8.02 3.02
C GLY A 369 -25.41 -8.36 2.27
N GLY A 370 -25.27 -8.90 1.06
CA GLY A 370 -26.37 -9.51 0.31
C GLY A 370 -26.70 -10.90 0.87
N ARG A 371 -28.00 -11.23 0.93
CA ARG A 371 -28.47 -12.57 1.30
C ARG A 371 -27.93 -13.64 0.34
N GLY A 372 -27.62 -14.82 0.85
CA GLY A 372 -27.45 -16.00 0.00
C GLY A 372 -28.80 -16.39 -0.61
N GLU A 373 -28.84 -16.57 -1.92
CA GLU A 373 -30.05 -16.96 -2.66
C GLU A 373 -30.22 -18.48 -2.80
N ASP A 374 -31.46 -18.93 -3.02
CA ASP A 374 -31.83 -20.33 -3.32
C ASP A 374 -31.43 -20.81 -4.74
N SER A 375 -30.94 -19.89 -5.57
CA SER A 375 -30.93 -20.03 -7.03
C SER A 375 -29.55 -19.92 -7.67
N PHE A 376 -29.41 -20.61 -8.80
CA PHE A 376 -28.27 -20.54 -9.74
C PHE A 376 -28.17 -19.20 -10.51
N SER A 377 -28.96 -18.19 -10.12
CA SER A 377 -29.15 -16.93 -10.86
C SER A 377 -28.06 -15.88 -10.67
N GLN A 378 -27.30 -15.95 -9.58
CA GLN A 378 -26.22 -15.01 -9.28
C GLN A 378 -24.88 -15.75 -9.19
N MET A 379 -23.86 -15.18 -9.85
CA MET A 379 -22.45 -15.61 -9.82
C MET A 379 -21.56 -14.64 -9.02
N THR A 380 -22.18 -13.69 -8.31
CA THR A 380 -21.57 -12.84 -7.27
C THR A 380 -22.64 -12.49 -6.23
N ILE A 381 -22.46 -12.84 -4.93
CA ILE A 381 -23.28 -12.27 -3.85
C ILE A 381 -22.57 -11.05 -3.25
N TYR A 382 -23.26 -9.92 -3.16
CA TYR A 382 -22.69 -8.68 -2.63
C TYR A 382 -22.18 -8.83 -1.18
N GLY A 383 -21.02 -8.26 -0.87
CA GLY A 383 -20.29 -8.54 0.38
C GLY A 383 -19.49 -9.85 0.35
N GLY A 384 -19.36 -10.48 -0.83
CA GLY A 384 -18.47 -11.60 -1.08
C GLY A 384 -19.01 -12.95 -0.58
N GLY A 385 -20.32 -13.18 -0.68
CA GLY A 385 -20.85 -14.53 -0.50
C GLY A 385 -20.35 -15.44 -1.63
N GLY A 386 -20.06 -16.71 -1.30
CA GLY A 386 -19.61 -17.74 -2.23
C GLY A 386 -20.77 -18.49 -2.88
N HIS A 387 -20.51 -19.10 -4.04
CA HIS A 387 -21.54 -19.73 -4.85
C HIS A 387 -21.72 -21.20 -4.53
N GLY A 388 -22.99 -21.59 -4.37
CA GLY A 388 -23.41 -22.97 -4.24
C GLY A 388 -23.47 -23.67 -5.60
N GLY A 389 -23.42 -25.01 -5.57
CA GLY A 389 -23.58 -25.83 -6.75
C GLY A 389 -25.03 -25.88 -7.22
N PHE A 390 -25.30 -26.71 -8.23
CA PHE A 390 -26.69 -27.05 -8.58
C PHE A 390 -27.42 -27.58 -7.36
N PHE A 391 -28.64 -27.08 -7.11
CA PHE A 391 -29.52 -27.53 -6.02
C PHE A 391 -28.94 -27.29 -4.60
N ALA A 392 -28.02 -26.33 -4.45
CA ALA A 392 -27.46 -25.93 -3.15
C ALA A 392 -27.73 -24.45 -2.87
N GLY A 393 -27.62 -24.05 -1.60
CA GLY A 393 -27.71 -22.66 -1.19
C GLY A 393 -26.42 -21.89 -1.46
N ASN A 394 -26.54 -20.62 -1.82
CA ASN A 394 -25.41 -19.69 -1.87
C ASN A 394 -25.02 -19.19 -0.47
N GLY A 395 -23.77 -18.78 -0.26
CA GLY A 395 -23.33 -18.11 0.97
C GLY A 395 -23.84 -16.67 1.08
N GLY A 396 -24.03 -16.19 2.30
CA GLY A 396 -24.34 -14.79 2.59
C GLY A 396 -23.08 -13.92 2.54
N GLY A 397 -23.22 -12.67 2.09
CA GLY A 397 -22.13 -11.70 2.12
C GLY A 397 -21.91 -11.08 3.51
N ARG A 398 -20.69 -10.56 3.73
CA ARG A 398 -20.32 -9.82 4.94
C ARG A 398 -20.91 -8.41 4.95
N SER A 399 -21.04 -7.82 6.14
CA SER A 399 -21.26 -6.36 6.30
C SER A 399 -20.03 -5.74 6.96
N ALA A 400 -19.59 -4.58 6.50
CA ALA A 400 -18.32 -3.96 6.92
C ALA A 400 -18.39 -2.43 6.92
N LEU A 401 -17.46 -1.80 7.66
CA LEU A 401 -17.16 -0.37 7.61
C LEU A 401 -15.68 -0.19 7.19
N ARG A 402 -15.42 0.68 6.20
CA ARG A 402 -14.12 0.82 5.54
C ARG A 402 -13.63 2.27 5.47
N ARG A 403 -12.30 2.45 5.54
CA ARG A 403 -11.57 3.68 5.26
C ARG A 403 -10.61 3.41 4.10
N GLY A 404 -10.96 3.88 2.89
CA GLY A 404 -10.22 3.51 1.68
C GLY A 404 -10.28 2.00 1.41
N VAL A 405 -9.13 1.34 1.28
CA VAL A 405 -9.05 -0.12 1.15
C VAL A 405 -9.31 -0.84 2.49
N ASN A 406 -8.85 -0.29 3.61
CA ASN A 406 -8.85 -0.93 4.94
C ASN A 406 -10.26 -1.17 5.51
N GLU A 407 -10.52 -2.37 6.03
CA GLU A 407 -11.69 -2.70 6.85
C GLU A 407 -11.45 -2.33 8.32
N LEU A 408 -12.30 -1.47 8.88
CA LEU A 408 -12.26 -1.05 10.29
C LEU A 408 -13.01 -2.05 11.19
N ALA A 409 -14.09 -2.62 10.68
CA ALA A 409 -14.86 -3.67 11.34
C ALA A 409 -15.71 -4.42 10.31
N THR A 410 -15.88 -5.73 10.52
CA THR A 410 -16.55 -6.65 9.60
C THR A 410 -17.31 -7.74 10.35
N ALA A 411 -18.54 -8.02 9.93
CA ALA A 411 -19.34 -9.16 10.39
C ALA A 411 -19.53 -10.17 9.25
N GLY A 412 -19.01 -11.38 9.45
CA GLY A 412 -19.06 -12.45 8.45
C GLY A 412 -20.48 -12.98 8.19
N GLY A 413 -20.78 -13.29 6.93
CA GLY A 413 -22.00 -13.96 6.51
C GLY A 413 -21.93 -15.49 6.66
N GLY A 414 -23.09 -16.12 6.76
CA GLY A 414 -23.22 -17.57 6.90
C GLY A 414 -23.05 -18.33 5.57
N GLY A 415 -22.58 -19.57 5.65
CA GLY A 415 -22.49 -20.48 4.50
C GLY A 415 -23.87 -20.92 3.99
N GLY A 416 -23.95 -21.29 2.72
CA GLY A 416 -25.13 -21.85 2.10
C GLY A 416 -25.32 -23.33 2.44
N ALA A 417 -26.55 -23.81 2.36
CA ALA A 417 -26.88 -25.22 2.64
C ALA A 417 -26.48 -26.18 1.52
N GLY A 418 -26.25 -27.45 1.87
CA GLY A 418 -26.10 -28.55 0.91
C GLY A 418 -27.45 -29.08 0.41
N GLY A 419 -27.47 -29.60 -0.82
CA GLY A 419 -28.62 -30.33 -1.38
C GLY A 419 -28.54 -31.84 -1.13
N CYS A 420 -29.66 -32.52 -0.87
CA CYS A 420 -29.70 -33.97 -0.62
C CYS A 420 -30.97 -34.69 -1.12
N ASN A 421 -30.79 -35.81 -1.81
CA ASN A 421 -31.84 -36.68 -2.36
C ASN A 421 -32.23 -37.84 -1.42
N VAL A 422 -31.87 -37.76 -0.13
CA VAL A 422 -31.98 -38.80 0.90
C VAL A 422 -32.79 -38.28 2.10
N PRO A 423 -33.34 -39.13 3.00
CA PRO A 423 -34.26 -38.64 4.02
C PRO A 423 -33.61 -37.64 4.99
N GLN A 424 -34.30 -36.51 5.18
CA GLN A 424 -33.95 -35.33 5.98
C GLN A 424 -33.42 -35.65 7.40
N PRO A 425 -32.54 -34.80 7.98
CA PRO A 425 -32.14 -33.46 7.48
C PRO A 425 -31.09 -33.49 6.36
N CYS A 426 -31.18 -32.53 5.42
CA CYS A 426 -30.07 -32.20 4.52
C CYS A 426 -29.06 -31.26 5.22
N PRO A 427 -27.77 -31.25 4.81
CA PRO A 427 -26.72 -30.54 5.53
C PRO A 427 -26.90 -29.01 5.58
N ALA A 428 -26.83 -28.46 6.80
CA ALA A 428 -26.86 -27.02 7.04
C ALA A 428 -25.58 -26.32 6.59
N GLY A 429 -25.69 -25.02 6.26
CA GLY A 429 -24.55 -24.12 6.15
C GLY A 429 -24.11 -23.61 7.54
N GLY A 430 -22.80 -23.42 7.74
CA GLY A 430 -22.23 -22.93 8.99
C GLY A 430 -22.51 -21.45 9.21
N ALA A 431 -22.79 -21.02 10.45
CA ALA A 431 -22.95 -19.61 10.74
C ALA A 431 -21.65 -18.79 10.58
N GLY A 432 -21.79 -17.57 10.10
CA GLY A 432 -20.70 -16.62 9.97
C GLY A 432 -20.38 -15.90 11.28
N GLY A 433 -19.22 -15.26 11.31
CA GLY A 433 -18.74 -14.36 12.34
C GLY A 433 -17.77 -14.99 13.33
N GLY A 434 -17.61 -14.32 14.47
CA GLY A 434 -16.59 -14.68 15.47
C GLY A 434 -15.15 -14.52 14.96
N PRO A 435 -14.14 -14.93 15.76
CA PRO A 435 -12.75 -15.04 15.30
C PRO A 435 -12.52 -16.28 14.40
N ILE A 436 -13.49 -17.20 14.39
CA ILE A 436 -13.59 -18.36 13.50
C ILE A 436 -15.10 -18.58 13.22
N GLY A 437 -15.49 -18.70 11.95
CA GLY A 437 -16.86 -19.06 11.57
C GLY A 437 -17.17 -20.54 11.81
N GLU A 438 -18.44 -20.93 11.87
CA GLU A 438 -18.81 -22.34 11.96
C GLU A 438 -18.55 -23.06 10.62
N ASP A 439 -18.12 -24.33 10.69
CA ASP A 439 -18.12 -25.23 9.54
C ASP A 439 -19.55 -25.49 9.02
N GLY A 440 -19.68 -25.85 7.75
CA GLY A 440 -20.90 -26.49 7.25
C GLY A 440 -21.10 -27.91 7.82
N GLU A 441 -22.29 -28.47 7.66
CA GLU A 441 -22.54 -29.87 8.02
C GLU A 441 -22.07 -30.84 6.92
N ASP A 442 -21.61 -32.02 7.35
CA ASP A 442 -21.37 -33.17 6.47
C ASP A 442 -22.67 -33.92 6.15
N PRO A 443 -22.74 -34.65 5.02
CA PRO A 443 -23.86 -35.54 4.70
C PRO A 443 -24.14 -36.56 5.83
N PRO A 444 -25.42 -36.82 6.18
CA PRO A 444 -25.79 -37.70 7.31
C PRO A 444 -25.54 -39.21 7.08
N ILE A 445 -24.77 -39.57 6.06
CA ILE A 445 -24.46 -40.96 5.67
C ILE A 445 -22.95 -41.05 5.44
N GLY A 446 -22.22 -41.63 6.40
CA GLY A 446 -20.75 -41.74 6.39
C GLY A 446 -20.19 -42.80 5.42
N ASP A 447 -20.64 -42.78 4.16
CA ASP A 447 -20.05 -43.53 3.05
C ASP A 447 -19.24 -42.57 2.17
N MET A 448 -18.11 -43.02 1.62
CA MET A 448 -17.08 -42.17 1.00
C MET A 448 -17.45 -41.69 -0.43
N THR A 449 -18.74 -41.62 -0.75
CA THR A 449 -19.27 -41.30 -2.09
C THR A 449 -20.11 -40.02 -2.11
N TYR A 450 -19.92 -39.13 -1.13
CA TYR A 450 -20.58 -37.82 -1.06
C TYR A 450 -19.54 -36.69 -0.96
N GLY A 451 -19.99 -35.46 -1.19
CA GLY A 451 -19.16 -34.28 -0.95
C GLY A 451 -19.15 -33.88 0.53
N THR A 452 -17.98 -33.58 1.10
CA THR A 452 -17.84 -33.18 2.51
C THR A 452 -18.31 -31.74 2.74
N LYS A 453 -18.46 -31.34 4.00
CA LYS A 453 -18.58 -29.93 4.39
C LYS A 453 -17.44 -29.05 3.87
N GLY A 454 -17.72 -27.76 3.73
CA GLY A 454 -16.73 -26.69 3.68
C GLY A 454 -16.46 -26.14 5.08
N PHE A 455 -15.21 -25.78 5.34
CA PHE A 455 -14.77 -25.33 6.67
C PHE A 455 -15.03 -23.84 6.89
N GLY A 456 -15.22 -23.44 8.14
CA GLY A 456 -15.31 -22.05 8.55
C GLY A 456 -14.00 -21.29 8.32
N ALA A 457 -14.08 -19.99 8.06
CA ALA A 457 -12.90 -19.13 7.97
C ALA A 457 -12.38 -18.74 9.34
N THR A 458 -11.07 -18.49 9.45
CA THR A 458 -10.48 -17.84 10.64
C THR A 458 -10.34 -16.33 10.40
N HIS A 459 -9.96 -15.60 11.44
CA HIS A 459 -9.50 -14.21 11.37
C HIS A 459 -8.19 -14.02 10.59
N ALA A 460 -7.47 -15.10 10.24
CA ALA A 460 -6.17 -15.07 9.56
C ALA A 460 -6.16 -15.74 8.18
N CYS A 461 -7.16 -16.56 7.83
CA CYS A 461 -7.25 -17.21 6.52
C CYS A 461 -8.67 -17.69 6.16
N GLY A 462 -8.88 -17.90 4.85
CA GLY A 462 -10.12 -18.46 4.31
C GLY A 462 -10.34 -19.92 4.71
N GLY A 463 -11.62 -20.30 4.82
CA GLY A 463 -12.01 -21.67 5.14
C GLY A 463 -11.72 -22.63 3.99
N ALA A 464 -11.20 -23.81 4.30
CA ALA A 464 -10.89 -24.84 3.29
C ALA A 464 -12.17 -25.37 2.60
N GLY A 465 -12.07 -25.63 1.30
CA GLY A 465 -13.18 -26.17 0.51
C GLY A 465 -13.40 -27.67 0.75
N GLY A 466 -14.66 -28.10 0.68
CA GLY A 466 -15.05 -29.49 0.83
C GLY A 466 -14.58 -30.38 -0.31
N THR A 467 -14.26 -31.62 0.00
CA THR A 467 -13.73 -32.60 -0.95
C THR A 467 -14.84 -33.53 -1.46
N THR A 468 -14.55 -34.30 -2.51
CA THR A 468 -15.45 -35.35 -3.01
C THR A 468 -14.62 -36.47 -3.62
N THR A 469 -14.97 -37.74 -3.37
CA THR A 469 -14.18 -38.90 -3.79
C THR A 469 -14.86 -39.64 -4.94
N CYS A 470 -14.93 -38.98 -6.09
CA CYS A 470 -15.46 -39.61 -7.31
C CYS A 470 -14.44 -40.59 -7.90
N GLY A 471 -14.86 -41.85 -8.14
CA GLY A 471 -14.01 -42.95 -8.64
C GLY A 471 -13.55 -42.84 -10.10
N CYS A 472 -13.40 -41.62 -10.63
CA CYS A 472 -12.99 -41.33 -12.00
C CYS A 472 -11.96 -40.18 -12.02
N THR A 473 -11.10 -40.15 -13.03
CA THR A 473 -9.89 -39.29 -13.07
C THR A 473 -10.18 -37.83 -13.48
N LEU A 474 -11.26 -37.23 -12.97
CA LEU A 474 -11.66 -35.85 -13.26
C LEU A 474 -12.10 -35.14 -11.99
N GLN A 475 -11.59 -33.92 -11.81
CA GLN A 475 -11.78 -33.08 -10.63
C GLN A 475 -13.17 -32.39 -10.63
N GLN A 476 -14.22 -33.20 -10.52
CA GLN A 476 -15.61 -32.72 -10.54
C GLN A 476 -16.18 -32.66 -9.12
N GLY A 477 -16.83 -31.55 -8.76
CA GLY A 477 -17.55 -31.42 -7.49
C GLY A 477 -16.73 -31.04 -6.26
N MET A 478 -15.42 -30.77 -6.37
CA MET A 478 -14.69 -30.17 -5.24
C MET A 478 -15.22 -28.75 -4.96
N GLY A 479 -15.30 -28.38 -3.68
CA GLY A 479 -15.51 -27.01 -3.24
C GLY A 479 -14.21 -26.22 -3.31
N GLY A 480 -14.29 -24.97 -3.77
CA GLY A 480 -13.23 -23.99 -3.55
C GLY A 480 -13.20 -23.56 -2.09
N GLY A 481 -12.00 -23.32 -1.56
CA GLY A 481 -11.83 -22.58 -0.31
C GLY A 481 -12.20 -21.11 -0.48
N GLY A 482 -12.44 -20.42 0.63
CA GLY A 482 -12.58 -18.97 0.63
C GLY A 482 -11.23 -18.25 0.62
N SER A 483 -11.27 -16.94 0.43
CA SER A 483 -10.12 -16.03 0.48
C SER A 483 -10.43 -14.84 1.39
N GLN A 484 -9.54 -13.85 1.48
CA GLN A 484 -9.91 -12.55 2.07
C GLN A 484 -11.17 -12.02 1.35
N PHE A 485 -12.12 -11.47 2.10
CA PHE A 485 -13.37 -10.86 1.64
C PHE A 485 -14.40 -11.74 0.89
N GLN A 486 -14.03 -12.93 0.39
CA GLN A 486 -14.84 -13.73 -0.53
C GLN A 486 -14.96 -15.20 -0.07
N GLY A 487 -16.19 -15.69 0.07
CA GLY A 487 -16.50 -17.08 0.35
C GLY A 487 -16.26 -18.01 -0.85
N GLY A 488 -15.90 -19.26 -0.57
CA GLY A 488 -15.56 -20.26 -1.57
C GLY A 488 -16.70 -20.65 -2.51
N VAL A 489 -16.34 -21.11 -3.70
CA VAL A 489 -17.26 -21.43 -4.82
C VAL A 489 -17.15 -22.90 -5.20
N THR A 490 -18.28 -23.58 -5.40
CA THR A 490 -18.30 -24.97 -5.86
C THR A 490 -18.08 -25.12 -7.37
N ILE A 491 -17.28 -26.11 -7.77
CA ILE A 491 -16.91 -26.30 -9.18
C ILE A 491 -18.01 -27.09 -9.92
N MET A 492 -18.80 -26.38 -10.74
CA MET A 492 -20.06 -26.80 -11.40
C MET A 492 -19.93 -27.85 -12.53
N SER A 493 -19.16 -28.92 -12.34
CA SER A 493 -18.72 -29.82 -13.43
C SER A 493 -19.62 -31.02 -13.75
N ALA A 494 -20.67 -31.29 -12.97
CA ALA A 494 -21.53 -32.48 -13.12
C ALA A 494 -23.01 -32.16 -12.81
N PRO A 495 -23.98 -32.90 -13.40
CA PRO A 495 -25.42 -32.70 -13.19
C PRO A 495 -25.93 -33.31 -11.85
N GLY A 496 -25.12 -33.23 -10.80
CA GLY A 496 -25.40 -33.81 -9.48
C GLY A 496 -25.89 -32.79 -8.45
N GLN A 497 -26.12 -33.27 -7.22
CA GLN A 497 -26.41 -32.44 -6.05
C GLN A 497 -25.12 -31.71 -5.61
N GLY A 498 -25.19 -30.39 -5.51
CA GLY A 498 -24.07 -29.51 -5.18
C GLY A 498 -23.85 -29.33 -3.67
N GLY A 499 -22.63 -28.91 -3.33
CA GLY A 499 -22.34 -28.38 -2.00
C GLY A 499 -22.68 -26.89 -1.89
N GLY A 500 -22.94 -26.43 -0.66
CA GLY A 500 -23.29 -25.04 -0.37
C GLY A 500 -22.12 -24.06 -0.57
N GLY A 501 -22.41 -22.82 -0.95
CA GLY A 501 -21.41 -21.77 -1.10
C GLY A 501 -20.86 -21.27 0.23
N GLY A 502 -19.58 -20.91 0.29
CA GLY A 502 -18.98 -20.37 1.52
C GLY A 502 -19.50 -18.98 1.89
N GLY A 503 -19.63 -18.66 3.17
CA GLY A 503 -20.01 -17.32 3.62
C GLY A 503 -18.87 -16.30 3.40
N GLY A 504 -19.20 -15.05 3.05
CA GLY A 504 -18.22 -13.97 2.98
C GLY A 504 -17.81 -13.50 4.38
N GLY A 505 -16.61 -12.97 4.57
CA GLY A 505 -16.13 -12.48 5.87
C GLY A 505 -14.88 -11.64 5.73
N PHE A 506 -14.18 -11.32 6.83
CA PHE A 506 -12.83 -10.76 6.73
C PHE A 506 -11.95 -11.72 5.94
N PHE A 507 -12.04 -13.01 6.28
CA PHE A 507 -11.87 -14.10 5.34
C PHE A 507 -13.19 -14.86 5.15
N GLY A 508 -13.44 -15.35 3.93
CA GLY A 508 -14.63 -16.13 3.60
C GLY A 508 -14.46 -17.63 3.90
N GLY A 509 -15.56 -18.30 4.26
CA GLY A 509 -15.59 -19.74 4.51
C GLY A 509 -15.45 -20.55 3.23
N GLY A 510 -15.16 -21.84 3.35
CA GLY A 510 -15.09 -22.75 2.22
C GLY A 510 -16.46 -23.19 1.72
N SER A 511 -16.58 -23.47 0.43
CA SER A 511 -17.78 -24.15 -0.11
C SER A 511 -17.75 -25.65 0.21
N GLY A 512 -18.91 -26.28 0.39
CA GLY A 512 -19.01 -27.73 0.55
C GLY A 512 -18.73 -28.48 -0.76
N GLY A 513 -18.34 -29.75 -0.68
CA GLY A 513 -18.23 -30.62 -1.85
C GLY A 513 -19.60 -31.01 -2.41
N GLY A 514 -19.68 -31.22 -3.72
CA GLY A 514 -20.81 -31.85 -4.41
C GLY A 514 -20.52 -33.28 -4.83
N ASP A 515 -21.56 -34.04 -5.18
CA ASP A 515 -21.46 -35.44 -5.59
C ASP A 515 -21.64 -35.62 -7.11
N CYS A 516 -20.69 -36.33 -7.76
CA CYS A 516 -20.75 -36.71 -9.17
C CYS A 516 -21.89 -37.69 -9.50
N GLY A 517 -22.35 -38.48 -8.52
CA GLY A 517 -23.43 -39.45 -8.62
C GLY A 517 -24.83 -38.87 -8.45
N GLY A 518 -24.95 -37.66 -7.89
CA GLY A 518 -26.21 -36.93 -7.73
C GLY A 518 -27.04 -37.27 -6.49
N ASN A 519 -26.42 -37.60 -5.36
CA ASN A 519 -27.11 -37.91 -4.11
C ASN A 519 -27.11 -36.77 -3.09
N THR A 520 -25.94 -36.32 -2.61
CA THR A 520 -25.82 -35.33 -1.52
C THR A 520 -24.52 -34.52 -1.59
N GLY A 521 -24.60 -33.21 -1.40
CA GLY A 521 -23.45 -32.32 -1.15
C GLY A 521 -23.44 -31.76 0.28
N GLY A 522 -22.26 -31.37 0.76
CA GLY A 522 -22.06 -30.79 2.10
C GLY A 522 -22.43 -29.30 2.19
N GLY A 523 -22.62 -28.79 3.41
CA GLY A 523 -22.83 -27.36 3.64
C GLY A 523 -21.56 -26.53 3.41
N GLY A 524 -21.71 -25.25 3.07
CA GLY A 524 -20.62 -24.28 3.09
C GLY A 524 -20.34 -23.78 4.51
N GLY A 525 -19.09 -23.44 4.82
CA GLY A 525 -18.68 -22.83 6.09
C GLY A 525 -18.94 -21.31 6.12
N GLY A 526 -19.05 -20.75 7.32
CA GLY A 526 -19.22 -19.31 7.53
C GLY A 526 -17.92 -18.51 7.36
N GLY A 527 -18.03 -17.25 6.93
CA GLY A 527 -16.90 -16.31 6.92
C GLY A 527 -16.64 -15.69 8.30
N SER A 528 -15.42 -15.23 8.56
CA SER A 528 -15.01 -14.67 9.86
C SER A 528 -15.41 -13.19 10.03
N SER A 529 -15.49 -12.73 11.28
CA SER A 529 -15.60 -11.30 11.64
C SER A 529 -14.22 -10.71 11.94
N TYR A 530 -14.12 -9.38 11.90
CA TYR A 530 -12.91 -8.61 12.27
C TYR A 530 -13.28 -7.27 12.94
N VAL A 531 -12.38 -6.75 13.78
CA VAL A 531 -12.43 -5.40 14.36
C VAL A 531 -11.01 -4.84 14.49
N GLU A 532 -10.76 -3.64 13.95
CA GLU A 532 -9.47 -2.94 13.97
C GLU A 532 -8.98 -2.71 15.41
N ALA A 533 -7.66 -2.88 15.63
CA ALA A 533 -6.96 -2.57 16.89
C ALA A 533 -7.61 -3.13 18.18
N GLN A 534 -8.40 -4.20 18.06
CA GLN A 534 -9.25 -4.75 19.13
C GLN A 534 -10.19 -3.72 19.77
N ALA A 535 -10.60 -2.67 19.03
CA ALA A 535 -11.49 -1.59 19.47
C ALA A 535 -12.96 -2.03 19.66
N GLY A 536 -13.20 -3.34 19.76
CA GLY A 536 -14.51 -3.95 19.70
C GLY A 536 -14.48 -5.44 20.02
N CYS A 537 -15.55 -6.13 19.67
CA CYS A 537 -15.69 -7.56 19.81
C CYS A 537 -16.62 -8.16 18.74
N VAL A 538 -16.54 -9.48 18.56
CA VAL A 538 -17.26 -10.23 17.52
C VAL A 538 -17.97 -11.44 18.11
N VAL A 539 -19.05 -11.90 17.46
CA VAL A 539 -19.79 -13.11 17.83
C VAL A 539 -20.25 -13.82 16.56
N ALA A 540 -20.13 -15.15 16.52
CA ALA A 540 -20.65 -15.96 15.42
C ALA A 540 -22.18 -16.14 15.56
N GLY A 541 -22.88 -16.42 14.47
CA GLY A 541 -24.27 -16.90 14.56
C GLY A 541 -24.34 -18.29 15.21
N THR A 542 -25.46 -18.98 15.04
CA THR A 542 -25.57 -20.40 15.49
C THR A 542 -26.53 -21.15 14.60
N GLY A 543 -25.99 -22.04 13.75
CA GLY A 543 -26.75 -22.61 12.64
C GLY A 543 -27.43 -21.50 11.83
N ALA A 544 -28.73 -21.61 11.56
CA ALA A 544 -29.47 -20.58 10.81
C ALA A 544 -29.73 -19.26 11.55
N THR A 545 -29.41 -19.13 12.83
CA THR A 545 -29.76 -17.93 13.63
C THR A 545 -28.68 -16.86 13.54
N ALA A 546 -29.07 -15.61 13.26
CA ALA A 546 -28.15 -14.47 13.28
C ALA A 546 -27.60 -14.20 14.69
N ALA A 547 -26.34 -13.77 14.76
CA ALA A 547 -25.74 -13.34 16.02
C ALA A 547 -26.40 -12.07 16.60
N ASN A 548 -26.46 -11.97 17.92
CA ASN A 548 -27.07 -10.85 18.66
C ASN A 548 -28.51 -10.50 18.19
N SER A 549 -29.30 -11.51 17.79
CA SER A 549 -30.65 -11.32 17.23
C SER A 549 -31.72 -10.78 18.20
N ALA A 550 -31.33 -10.51 19.46
CA ALA A 550 -32.16 -9.90 20.50
C ALA A 550 -31.90 -8.39 20.68
N ASP A 551 -30.96 -7.81 19.94
CA ASP A 551 -30.68 -6.37 19.91
C ASP A 551 -31.89 -5.56 19.39
N LEU A 552 -32.12 -4.38 19.94
CA LEU A 552 -33.12 -3.42 19.45
C LEU A 552 -32.77 -2.88 18.05
N ASP A 553 -31.51 -3.02 17.64
CA ASP A 553 -31.01 -2.78 16.29
C ASP A 553 -31.04 -4.02 15.37
N HIS A 554 -31.63 -5.14 15.81
CA HIS A 554 -31.87 -6.32 14.97
C HIS A 554 -33.37 -6.48 14.66
N PRO A 555 -33.92 -5.75 13.65
CA PRO A 555 -35.30 -5.95 13.21
C PRO A 555 -35.46 -7.32 12.53
N PRO A 556 -36.68 -7.90 12.50
CA PRO A 556 -36.94 -9.15 11.78
C PRO A 556 -36.57 -9.04 10.29
N GLY A 557 -35.97 -10.09 9.75
CA GLY A 557 -35.53 -10.11 8.35
C GLY A 557 -34.07 -9.67 8.12
N ILE A 558 -33.23 -9.67 9.17
CA ILE A 558 -31.79 -9.43 9.09
C ILE A 558 -31.03 -10.72 9.44
N GLY A 559 -29.94 -10.99 8.72
CA GLY A 559 -28.89 -11.96 9.04
C GLY A 559 -29.23 -13.45 9.11
N ASN A 560 -30.47 -13.87 9.38
CA ASN A 560 -30.79 -15.29 9.51
C ASN A 560 -30.59 -16.05 8.19
N GLY A 561 -30.13 -17.29 8.29
CA GLY A 561 -30.01 -18.20 7.16
C GLY A 561 -31.38 -18.67 6.65
N GLY A 562 -31.43 -19.06 5.39
CA GLY A 562 -32.64 -19.52 4.74
C GLY A 562 -33.14 -20.84 5.34
N ALA A 563 -34.41 -20.90 5.73
CA ALA A 563 -35.06 -22.18 6.01
C ALA A 563 -35.20 -22.98 4.69
N PRO A 564 -35.28 -24.33 4.71
CA PRO A 564 -35.47 -25.18 3.53
C PRO A 564 -36.37 -24.57 2.44
N GLY A 565 -35.80 -24.32 1.26
CA GLY A 565 -36.48 -23.71 0.11
C GLY A 565 -36.68 -22.19 0.19
N ASN A 566 -35.77 -21.45 0.83
CA ASN A 566 -35.82 -19.99 0.94
C ASN A 566 -34.42 -19.36 0.87
N ASP A 567 -34.36 -18.13 0.37
CA ASP A 567 -33.22 -17.23 0.57
C ASP A 567 -32.91 -17.01 2.06
N GLY A 568 -31.65 -16.65 2.35
CA GLY A 568 -31.29 -16.06 3.63
C GLY A 568 -31.80 -14.63 3.80
N ASN A 569 -31.36 -13.96 4.85
CA ASN A 569 -31.68 -12.55 5.11
C ASN A 569 -30.44 -11.66 4.90
N PRO A 570 -30.61 -10.42 4.37
CA PRO A 570 -29.51 -9.50 4.18
C PRO A 570 -28.88 -9.06 5.51
N GLY A 571 -27.66 -8.55 5.44
CA GLY A 571 -26.99 -7.93 6.58
C GLY A 571 -27.56 -6.56 6.96
N ARG A 572 -27.00 -5.95 8.01
CA ARG A 572 -27.31 -4.59 8.46
C ARG A 572 -26.07 -3.90 9.02
N VAL A 573 -26.00 -2.58 8.87
CA VAL A 573 -25.03 -1.73 9.57
C VAL A 573 -25.76 -0.61 10.30
N VAL A 574 -25.36 -0.31 11.53
CA VAL A 574 -25.84 0.84 12.32
C VAL A 574 -24.65 1.57 12.91
N ILE A 575 -24.57 2.89 12.70
CA ILE A 575 -23.52 3.76 13.21
C ILE A 575 -24.14 4.75 14.19
N TYR A 576 -23.60 4.81 15.41
CA TYR A 576 -23.95 5.73 16.49
C TYR A 576 -22.86 6.79 16.69
N TYR A 577 -23.26 8.04 16.95
CA TYR A 577 -22.38 9.22 17.01
C TYR A 577 -23.02 10.40 17.79
#